data_AF-A0A2D0A5E1-F1
#
_entry.id   AF-A0A2D0A5E1-F1
#
_cell.length_a   1.000
_cell.length_b   1.000
_cell.length_c   1.000
_cell.angle_alpha   90.00
_cell.angle_beta   90.00
_cell.angle_gamma   90.00
#
_symmetry.space_group_name_H-M   'P 1'
#
loop_
_entity.id
_entity.type
_entity.pdbx_description
1 polymer ?
#
loop_
_entity_poly.entity_id
_entity_poly.type
_entity_poly.pdbx_seq_one_letter_code
_entity_poly.pdbx_strand_id
1 'polypeptide(L)'
;MQGFLWHPEIMEKYKIKHEADQHTYEFEVAQYPFRDGETCKYTVFYEGKMVASFEPDSCHVLHICKNDSGFDETLLGLLADEMEYRHPDLLPDQGENK
;
A
#
# COMPACT_ATOMS: atom_id res chain seq x y z
N MET A 1 0.24 -15.57 -31.76
CA MET A 1 -0.27 -14.28 -31.25
C MET A 1 0.02 -14.25 -29.76
N GLN A 2 1.16 -13.71 -29.36
CA GLN A 2 1.53 -13.59 -27.96
C GLN A 2 1.15 -12.16 -27.57
N GLY A 3 -0.02 -12.01 -26.95
CA GLY A 3 -0.43 -10.75 -26.36
C GLY A 3 0.54 -10.46 -25.23
N PHE A 4 1.32 -9.40 -25.38
CA PHE A 4 2.12 -8.81 -24.32
C PHE A 4 1.18 -8.47 -23.16
N LEU A 5 1.09 -9.35 -22.16
CA LEU A 5 0.60 -8.93 -20.84
C LEU A 5 1.61 -7.91 -20.34
N TRP A 6 1.20 -6.65 -20.39
CA TRP A 6 1.78 -5.56 -19.62
C TRP A 6 1.72 -5.96 -18.14
N HIS A 7 2.77 -6.62 -17.64
CA HIS A 7 3.03 -6.70 -16.22
C HIS A 7 3.95 -5.52 -15.91
N PRO A 8 3.45 -4.39 -15.37
CA PRO A 8 4.34 -3.53 -14.61
C PRO A 8 5.01 -4.43 -13.56
N GLU A 9 6.33 -4.52 -13.59
CA GLU A 9 7.11 -5.42 -12.74
C GLU A 9 6.88 -5.03 -11.28
N ILE A 10 5.91 -5.68 -10.65
CA ILE A 10 5.62 -5.55 -9.22
C ILE A 10 6.89 -5.98 -8.49
N MET A 11 7.52 -5.04 -7.79
CA MET A 11 8.80 -5.31 -7.14
C MET A 11 8.60 -6.27 -5.98
N GLU A 12 7.56 -6.06 -5.17
CA GLU A 12 7.21 -6.93 -4.05
C GLU A 12 5.70 -7.00 -3.83
N LYS A 13 5.23 -8.17 -3.40
CA LYS A 13 3.87 -8.38 -2.89
C LYS A 13 3.92 -8.99 -1.51
N TYR A 14 3.08 -8.50 -0.61
CA TYR A 14 2.91 -9.08 0.71
C TYR A 14 1.45 -9.00 1.15
N LYS A 15 1.12 -9.78 2.18
CA LYS A 15 -0.25 -9.86 2.69
C LYS A 15 -0.34 -9.22 4.07
N ILE A 16 -1.38 -8.42 4.27
CA ILE A 16 -1.74 -7.87 5.57
C ILE A 16 -3.04 -8.55 6.00
N LYS A 17 -3.04 -9.13 7.20
CA LYS A 17 -4.24 -9.65 7.84
C LYS A 17 -4.65 -8.68 8.93
N HIS A 18 -5.88 -8.22 8.89
CA HIS A 18 -6.45 -7.35 9.90
C HIS A 18 -7.72 -8.01 10.46
N GLU A 19 -7.81 -8.13 11.78
CA GLU A 19 -8.98 -8.69 12.45
C GLU A 19 -9.80 -7.54 13.03
N ALA A 20 -11.00 -7.32 12.50
CA ALA A 20 -11.94 -6.32 13.00
C ALA A 20 -13.36 -6.89 13.03
N ASP A 21 -14.12 -6.59 14.08
CA ASP A 21 -15.53 -6.98 14.24
C ASP A 21 -15.82 -8.46 13.95
N GLN A 22 -14.97 -9.35 14.49
CA GLN A 22 -15.03 -10.81 14.30
C GLN A 22 -14.81 -11.28 12.86
N HIS A 23 -14.35 -10.40 11.96
CA HIS A 23 -14.00 -10.71 10.58
C HIS A 23 -12.49 -10.52 10.38
N THR A 24 -11.88 -11.48 9.70
CA THR A 24 -10.48 -11.38 9.25
C THR A 24 -10.46 -10.87 7.82
N TYR A 25 -9.95 -9.67 7.63
CA TYR A 25 -9.69 -9.09 6.32
C TYR A 25 -8.28 -9.47 5.87
N GLU A 26 -8.15 -10.09 4.70
CA GLU A 26 -6.86 -10.37 4.07
C GLU A 26 -6.67 -9.43 2.87
N PHE A 27 -5.72 -8.52 3.01
CA PHE A 27 -5.33 -7.57 1.97
C PHE A 27 -4.03 -8.02 1.32
N GLU A 28 -3.93 -7.88 0.00
CA GLU A 28 -2.69 -8.02 -0.74
C GLU A 28 -2.17 -6.63 -1.08
N VAL A 29 -0.93 -6.35 -0.74
CA VAL A 29 -0.25 -5.09 -1.06
C VAL A 29 0.78 -5.37 -2.13
N ALA A 30 0.77 -4.58 -3.19
CA ALA A 30 1.77 -4.60 -4.25
C ALA A 30 2.51 -3.26 -4.29
N GLN A 31 3.83 -3.33 -4.37
CA GLN A 31 4.68 -2.16 -4.58
C GLN A 31 5.08 -2.06 -6.06
N TYR A 32 4.86 -0.90 -6.65
CA TYR A 32 5.27 -0.59 -8.02
C TYR A 32 6.49 0.34 -8.03
N PRO A 33 7.44 0.13 -8.96
CA PRO A 33 8.53 1.08 -9.15
C PRO A 33 7.95 2.42 -9.60
N PHE A 34 8.52 3.53 -9.10
CA PHE A 34 8.20 4.87 -9.58
C PHE A 34 8.38 4.90 -11.11
N ARG A 35 7.27 4.96 -11.84
CA ARG A 35 7.29 5.39 -13.24
C ARG A 35 7.14 6.91 -13.23
N ASP A 36 7.89 7.59 -14.08
CA ASP A 36 7.84 9.05 -14.18
C ASP A 36 6.38 9.54 -14.29
N GLY A 37 5.94 10.27 -13.27
CA GLY A 37 4.58 10.84 -13.16
C GLY A 37 3.57 10.03 -12.33
N GLU A 38 3.87 8.81 -11.89
CA GLU A 38 3.03 8.05 -10.95
C GLU A 38 3.49 8.29 -9.52
N THR A 39 2.62 8.87 -8.68
CA THR A 39 2.90 9.12 -7.26
C THR A 39 2.40 7.98 -6.36
N CYS A 40 1.36 7.25 -6.78
CA CYS A 40 0.85 6.09 -6.07
C CYS A 40 1.83 4.89 -6.18
N LYS A 41 2.66 4.68 -5.15
CA LYS A 41 3.69 3.63 -5.12
C LYS A 41 3.16 2.28 -4.66
N TYR A 42 2.17 2.28 -3.78
CA TYR A 42 1.59 1.07 -3.20
C TYR A 42 0.15 0.91 -3.65
N THR A 43 -0.25 -0.31 -3.96
CA THR A 43 -1.64 -0.63 -4.29
C THR A 43 -2.11 -1.77 -3.41
N VAL A 44 -3.26 -1.57 -2.79
CA VAL A 44 -3.90 -2.55 -1.92
C VAL A 44 -5.06 -3.19 -2.67
N PHE A 45 -5.12 -4.51 -2.55
CA PHE A 45 -6.14 -5.36 -3.13
C PHE A 45 -6.87 -6.12 -2.02
N TYR A 46 -8.19 -6.25 -2.16
CA TYR A 46 -9.03 -7.11 -1.33
C TYR A 46 -9.82 -8.03 -2.25
N GLU A 47 -9.81 -9.33 -1.97
CA GLU A 47 -10.45 -10.35 -2.82
C GLU A 47 -10.05 -10.25 -4.32
N GLY A 48 -8.80 -9.85 -4.59
CA GLY A 48 -8.28 -9.70 -5.95
C GLY A 48 -8.70 -8.43 -6.69
N LYS A 49 -9.43 -7.50 -6.03
CA LYS A 49 -9.81 -6.20 -6.60
C LYS A 49 -8.99 -5.08 -5.97
N MET A 50 -8.57 -4.10 -6.77
CA MET A 50 -7.94 -2.89 -6.23
C MET A 50 -8.96 -2.16 -5.36
N VAL A 51 -8.54 -1.80 -4.14
CA VAL A 51 -9.39 -1.09 -3.18
C VAL A 51 -8.87 0.30 -2.87
N ALA A 52 -7.56 0.43 -2.75
CA ALA A 52 -6.90 1.69 -2.47
C ALA A 52 -5.47 1.70 -3.03
N SER A 53 -4.91 2.88 -3.15
CA SER A 53 -3.49 3.07 -3.43
C SER A 53 -2.91 4.14 -2.51
N PHE A 54 -1.64 4.01 -2.16
CA PHE A 54 -0.94 4.90 -1.26
C PHE A 54 0.29 5.50 -1.92
N GLU A 55 0.57 6.75 -1.58
CA GLU A 55 1.77 7.49 -1.97
C GLU A 55 2.55 7.92 -0.73
N PRO A 56 3.88 7.74 -0.69
CA PRO A 56 4.69 8.34 0.35
C PRO A 56 4.83 9.85 0.11
N ASP A 57 4.70 10.65 1.16
CA ASP A 57 5.08 12.06 1.13
C ASP A 57 6.60 12.27 1.25
N SER A 58 7.03 13.53 1.37
CA SER A 58 8.45 13.88 1.56
C SER A 58 9.05 13.36 2.87
N CYS A 59 8.20 13.08 3.85
CA CYS A 59 8.54 12.45 5.13
C CYS A 59 8.27 10.94 5.09
N HIS A 60 8.03 10.37 3.90
CA HIS A 60 7.69 8.97 3.65
C HIS A 60 6.50 8.42 4.42
N VAL A 61 5.63 9.29 4.90
CA VAL A 61 4.34 8.90 5.46
C VAL A 61 3.41 8.56 4.30
N LEU A 62 2.70 7.45 4.41
CA LEU A 62 1.79 6.95 3.38
C LEU A 62 0.45 7.67 3.46
N HIS A 63 0.11 8.38 2.38
CA HIS A 63 -1.19 9.02 2.19
C HIS A 63 -2.02 8.27 1.18
N ILE A 64 -3.34 8.32 1.34
CA ILE A 64 -4.28 7.72 0.38
C ILE A 64 -4.20 8.49 -0.94
N CYS A 65 -3.68 7.83 -1.97
CA CYS A 65 -3.57 8.35 -3.33
C CYS A 65 -4.88 8.10 -4.11
N LYS A 66 -5.49 6.91 -3.94
CA LYS A 66 -6.79 6.54 -4.53
C LYS A 66 -7.60 5.69 -3.56
N ASN A 67 -8.91 5.91 -3.53
CA ASN A 67 -9.88 5.07 -2.81
C ASN A 67 -11.00 4.69 -3.80
N ASP A 68 -10.87 3.52 -4.43
CA ASP A 68 -11.75 3.10 -5.53
C ASP A 68 -12.94 2.26 -5.06
N SER A 69 -12.88 1.70 -3.85
CA SER A 69 -13.90 0.76 -3.36
C SER A 69 -14.72 1.28 -2.18
N GLY A 70 -14.48 2.53 -1.74
CA GLY A 70 -15.25 3.14 -0.66
C GLY A 70 -15.03 2.47 0.70
N PHE A 71 -13.83 1.91 0.94
CA PHE A 71 -13.47 1.51 2.31
C PHE A 71 -13.42 2.73 3.20
N ASP A 72 -13.75 2.50 4.47
CA ASP A 72 -13.67 3.51 5.51
C ASP A 72 -12.23 4.05 5.62
N GLU A 73 -12.10 5.37 5.68
CA GLU A 73 -10.79 6.03 5.75
C GLU A 73 -10.00 5.63 7.01
N THR A 74 -10.69 5.29 8.11
CA THR A 74 -10.04 4.78 9.32
C THR A 74 -9.36 3.45 9.05
N LEU A 75 -10.02 2.54 8.34
CA LEU A 75 -9.43 1.25 7.98
C LEU A 75 -8.26 1.43 7.01
N LEU A 76 -8.37 2.35 6.05
CA LEU A 76 -7.28 2.67 5.14
C LEU A 76 -6.09 3.30 5.88
N GLY A 77 -6.34 4.12 6.89
CA GLY A 77 -5.31 4.67 7.78
C GLY A 77 -4.59 3.57 8.57
N LEU A 78 -5.33 2.62 9.16
CA LEU A 78 -4.74 1.47 9.87
C LEU A 78 -3.87 0.60 8.93
N LEU A 79 -4.28 0.47 7.66
CA LEU A 79 -3.48 -0.22 6.67
C LEU A 79 -2.19 0.54 6.35
N ALA A 80 -2.24 1.87 6.23
CA ALA A 80 -1.06 2.70 6.03
C ALA A 80 -0.07 2.54 7.20
N ASP A 81 -0.54 2.64 8.44
CA ASP A 81 0.28 2.46 9.66
C ASP A 81 0.98 1.09 9.68
N GLU A 82 0.25 0.02 9.34
CA GLU A 82 0.80 -1.35 9.30
C GLU A 82 1.81 -1.52 8.16
N MET A 83 1.60 -0.86 7.02
CA MET A 83 2.55 -0.85 5.91
C MET A 83 3.84 -0.11 6.29
N GLU A 84 3.73 1.04 6.96
CA GLU A 84 4.88 1.80 7.47
C GLU A 84 5.67 1.01 8.52
N TYR A 85 4.98 0.33 9.45
CA TYR A 85 5.62 -0.51 10.47
C TYR A 85 6.46 -1.64 9.87
N ARG A 86 5.98 -2.27 8.79
CA ARG A 86 6.69 -3.38 8.13
C ARG A 86 7.81 -2.95 7.22
N HIS A 87 7.78 -1.71 6.74
CA HIS A 87 8.79 -1.15 5.86
C HIS A 87 9.44 0.06 6.53
N PRO A 88 10.23 -0.15 7.62
CA PRO A 88 10.89 0.94 8.34
C PRO A 88 11.89 1.70 7.46
N ASP A 89 12.40 1.09 6.39
CA ASP A 89 13.23 1.76 5.38
C ASP A 89 12.49 2.87 4.62
N LEU A 90 11.15 2.89 4.72
CA LEU A 90 10.36 4.01 4.24
C LEU A 90 10.38 5.13 5.26
N LEU A 91 10.30 4.89 6.56
CA LEU A 91 10.32 5.97 7.54
C LEU A 91 11.66 6.74 7.45
N PRO A 92 11.66 8.09 7.40
CA PRO A 92 12.87 8.85 7.59
C PRO A 92 13.42 8.45 8.96
N ASP A 93 14.68 8.03 8.98
CA ASP A 93 15.45 7.70 10.18
C ASP A 93 14.97 8.61 11.32
N GLN A 94 14.17 8.05 12.22
CA GLN A 94 13.71 8.79 13.39
C GLN A 94 14.94 8.87 14.27
N GLY A 95 15.77 9.88 13.97
CA GLY A 95 16.99 10.18 14.69
C GLY A 95 16.71 10.04 16.16
N GLU A 96 17.34 9.02 16.73
CA GLU A 96 17.40 8.66 18.12
C GLU A 96 17.63 9.95 18.93
N ASN A 97 16.57 10.55 19.48
CA ASN A 97 16.73 11.58 20.50
C ASN A 97 16.93 10.89 21.84
N LYS A 98 18.22 10.63 22.06
CA LYS A 98 18.95 10.41 23.31
C LYS A 98 18.32 11.06 24.55
#